data_AF-A0A1J0KRM9-F1
#
_entry.id   AF-A0A1J0KRM9-F1
#
_cell.length_a   1.000
_cell.length_b   1.000
_cell.length_c   1.000
_cell.angle_alpha   90.00
_cell.angle_beta   90.00
_cell.angle_gamma   90.00
#
_symmetry.space_group_name_H-M   'P 1'
#
loop_
_entity.id
_entity.type
_entity.pdbx_description
1 polymer ?
#
loop_
_entity_poly.entity_id
_entity_poly.type
_entity_poly.pdbx_seq_one_letter_code
_entity_poly.pdbx_strand_id
1 'polypeptide(L)'
;MKKAFWIMLVALIIVSSLLATCVYKNYTRCHVKRAEITKAEIDSAQSAWANGIINIGKTYRDGGNVKEVAENFLKAMYTFNQNEYIFFRPTLAANEGFRPNFDSALSYFIGKNNFKADSGRVGIAGDEGFAIKPWTKITFTNDQIFKYGSLAIAMGHYVFTDDKGNDTKVEYTFVYKKVGNNIKILVQHSSLPFAATNS
;
A
#
# COMPACT_ATOMS: atom_id res chain seq x y z
N MET A 1 4.77 -31.08 -67.83
CA MET A 1 5.32 -30.14 -66.82
C MET A 1 4.27 -29.48 -65.91
N LYS A 2 3.03 -29.21 -66.34
CA LYS A 2 2.02 -28.51 -65.50
C LYS A 2 1.41 -29.34 -64.34
N LYS A 3 1.35 -30.68 -64.46
CA LYS A 3 0.79 -31.56 -63.40
C LYS A 3 1.70 -31.70 -62.16
N ALA A 4 3.01 -31.71 -62.34
CA ALA A 4 3.97 -31.80 -61.23
C ALA A 4 4.02 -30.51 -60.39
N PHE A 5 3.77 -29.36 -61.01
CA PHE A 5 3.76 -28.06 -60.34
C PHE A 5 2.57 -27.91 -59.37
N TRP A 6 1.40 -28.45 -59.73
CA TRP A 6 0.22 -28.43 -58.86
C TRP A 6 0.32 -29.40 -57.68
N ILE A 7 0.99 -30.55 -57.86
CA ILE A 7 1.19 -31.52 -56.79
C ILE A 7 2.16 -30.97 -55.72
N MET A 8 3.23 -30.26 -56.13
CA MET A 8 4.14 -29.61 -55.17
C MET A 8 3.49 -28.41 -54.45
N LEU A 9 2.60 -27.66 -55.08
CA LEU A 9 1.93 -26.51 -54.45
C LEU A 9 0.94 -26.96 -53.35
N VAL A 10 0.23 -28.07 -53.56
CA VAL A 10 -0.70 -28.63 -52.55
C VAL A 10 0.05 -29.26 -51.38
N ALA A 11 1.20 -29.91 -51.63
CA ALA A 11 2.04 -30.47 -50.57
C ALA A 11 2.64 -29.39 -49.65
N LEU A 12 3.01 -28.21 -50.18
CA LEU A 12 3.57 -27.11 -49.39
C LEU A 12 2.55 -26.47 -48.43
N ILE A 13 1.30 -26.36 -48.86
CA ILE A 13 0.20 -25.75 -48.06
C ILE A 13 -0.22 -26.68 -46.91
N ILE A 14 -0.15 -28.00 -47.11
CA ILE A 14 -0.48 -28.98 -46.06
C ILE A 14 0.62 -28.99 -44.98
N VAL A 15 1.90 -28.88 -45.35
CA VAL A 15 3.02 -28.83 -44.37
C VAL A 15 3.02 -27.54 -43.54
N SER A 16 2.65 -26.38 -44.11
CA SER A 16 2.55 -25.14 -43.33
C SER A 16 1.39 -25.14 -42.34
N SER A 17 0.31 -25.87 -42.63
CA SER A 17 -0.87 -25.97 -41.75
C SER A 17 -0.67 -26.91 -40.55
N LEU A 18 0.24 -27.88 -40.66
CA LEU A 18 0.60 -28.82 -39.57
C LEU A 18 1.60 -28.24 -38.57
N LEU A 19 2.44 -27.28 -38.97
CA LEU A 19 3.35 -26.58 -38.05
C LEU A 19 2.65 -25.51 -37.19
N ALA A 20 1.55 -24.93 -37.70
CA ALA A 20 0.78 -23.92 -36.96
C ALA A 20 -0.04 -24.51 -35.79
N THR A 21 -0.39 -25.80 -35.85
CA THR A 21 -1.20 -26.45 -34.80
C THR A 21 -0.36 -27.03 -33.65
N CYS A 22 0.94 -27.23 -33.84
CA CYS A 22 1.85 -27.68 -32.76
C CYS A 22 2.32 -26.51 -31.86
N VAL A 23 2.31 -25.27 -32.35
CA VAL A 23 2.72 -24.09 -31.55
C VAL A 23 1.56 -23.48 -30.74
N TYR A 24 0.30 -23.79 -31.06
CA TYR A 24 -0.86 -23.17 -30.39
C TYR A 24 -1.34 -23.90 -29.13
N LYS A 25 -0.83 -25.09 -28.85
CA LYS A 25 -1.20 -25.89 -27.66
C LYS A 25 -0.09 -25.79 -26.62
N ASN A 26 -0.25 -24.87 -25.67
CA ASN A 26 0.22 -24.92 -24.26
C ASN A 26 0.57 -23.54 -23.69
N TYR A 27 -0.38 -22.59 -23.77
CA TYR A 27 -0.50 -21.55 -22.75
C TYR A 27 -1.71 -21.85 -21.88
N THR A 28 -1.76 -23.03 -21.26
CA THR A 28 -2.52 -23.17 -20.02
C THR A 28 -1.78 -22.35 -18.97
N ARG A 29 -2.14 -21.06 -18.90
CA ARG A 29 -1.85 -20.22 -17.74
C ARG A 29 -2.36 -21.01 -16.53
N CYS A 30 -1.45 -21.58 -15.75
CA CYS A 30 -1.80 -22.09 -14.44
C CYS A 30 -2.39 -20.89 -13.70
N HIS A 31 -3.72 -20.86 -13.56
CA HIS A 31 -4.38 -19.94 -12.66
C HIS A 31 -3.95 -20.38 -11.27
N VAL A 32 -2.79 -19.89 -10.83
CA VAL A 32 -2.48 -19.80 -9.41
C VAL A 32 -3.69 -19.07 -8.84
N LYS A 33 -4.53 -19.80 -8.10
CA LYS A 33 -5.66 -19.26 -7.38
C LYS A 33 -5.05 -18.26 -6.39
N ARG A 34 -4.90 -17.01 -6.82
CA ARG A 34 -4.32 -15.95 -6.00
C ARG A 34 -5.24 -15.84 -4.80
N ALA A 35 -4.72 -16.13 -3.62
CA ALA A 35 -5.48 -16.09 -2.39
C ALA A 35 -6.23 -14.75 -2.30
N GLU A 36 -7.55 -14.82 -2.23
CA GLU A 36 -8.38 -13.63 -2.19
C GLU A 36 -8.17 -12.90 -0.87
N ILE A 37 -8.29 -11.57 -0.89
CA ILE A 37 -8.33 -10.79 0.33
C ILE A 37 -9.71 -10.98 0.98
N THR A 38 -9.71 -11.25 2.28
CA THR A 38 -10.92 -11.38 3.09
C THR A 38 -11.19 -10.10 3.87
N LYS A 39 -12.43 -9.91 4.35
CA LYS A 39 -12.76 -8.78 5.22
C LYS A 39 -12.00 -8.86 6.55
N ALA A 40 -11.87 -10.06 7.12
CA ALA A 40 -11.16 -10.29 8.37
C ALA A 40 -9.68 -9.88 8.28
N GLU A 41 -9.03 -10.10 7.14
CA GLU A 41 -7.66 -9.62 6.90
C GLU A 41 -7.61 -8.09 6.86
N ILE A 42 -8.58 -7.43 6.22
CA ILE A 42 -8.69 -5.96 6.18
C ILE A 42 -8.87 -5.39 7.59
N ASP A 43 -9.82 -5.93 8.36
CA ASP A 43 -10.10 -5.49 9.74
C ASP A 43 -8.85 -5.70 10.63
N SER A 44 -8.15 -6.82 10.44
CA SER A 44 -6.90 -7.13 11.15
C SER A 44 -5.77 -6.18 10.75
N ALA A 45 -5.63 -5.84 9.47
CA ALA A 45 -4.64 -4.87 9.00
C ALA A 45 -4.92 -3.46 9.50
N GLN A 46 -6.19 -3.02 9.55
CA GLN A 46 -6.58 -1.74 10.16
C GLN A 46 -6.25 -1.70 11.65
N SER A 47 -6.52 -2.79 12.36
CA SER A 47 -6.20 -2.92 13.79
C SER A 47 -4.69 -2.89 14.04
N ALA A 48 -3.92 -3.64 13.24
CA ALA A 48 -2.45 -3.64 13.28
C ALA A 48 -1.88 -2.25 12.94
N TRP A 49 -2.48 -1.56 11.96
CA TRP A 49 -2.09 -0.20 11.61
C TRP A 49 -2.28 0.76 12.79
N ALA A 50 -3.48 0.78 13.38
CA ALA A 50 -3.81 1.59 14.55
C ALA A 50 -2.83 1.34 15.71
N ASN A 51 -2.64 0.07 16.08
CA ASN A 51 -1.75 -0.30 17.17
C ASN A 51 -0.29 0.08 16.89
N GLY A 52 0.15 -0.06 15.64
CA GLY A 52 1.50 0.34 15.23
C GLY A 52 1.75 1.84 15.41
N ILE A 53 0.80 2.70 15.02
CA ILE A 53 0.90 4.15 15.23
C ILE A 53 0.96 4.50 16.72
N ILE A 54 0.09 3.91 17.54
CA ILE A 54 0.08 4.12 18.99
C ILE A 54 1.41 3.67 19.61
N ASN A 55 1.95 2.52 19.17
CA ASN A 55 3.22 1.99 19.65
C ASN A 55 4.42 2.87 19.29
N ILE A 56 4.45 3.45 18.08
CA ILE A 56 5.47 4.43 17.69
C ILE A 56 5.45 5.63 18.64
N GLY A 57 4.26 6.19 18.88
CA GLY A 57 4.11 7.32 19.80
C GLY A 57 4.52 7.01 21.23
N LYS A 58 4.13 5.83 21.73
CA LYS A 58 4.55 5.35 23.06
C LYS A 58 6.08 5.23 23.13
N THR A 59 6.69 4.56 22.15
CA THR A 59 8.16 4.38 22.09
C THR A 59 8.89 5.71 22.11
N TYR A 60 8.39 6.70 21.37
CA TYR A 60 8.96 8.05 21.35
C TYR A 60 8.92 8.72 22.74
N ARG A 61 7.76 8.67 23.41
CA ARG A 61 7.59 9.25 24.75
C ARG A 61 8.45 8.57 25.82
N ASP A 62 8.64 7.26 25.68
CA ASP A 62 9.47 6.46 26.59
C ASP A 62 10.98 6.61 26.31
N GLY A 63 11.38 7.44 25.33
CA GLY A 63 12.79 7.65 24.96
C GLY A 63 13.44 6.46 24.25
N GLY A 64 12.63 5.55 23.70
CA GLY A 64 13.11 4.35 22.98
C GLY A 64 13.57 4.64 21.55
N ASN A 65 13.96 3.57 20.83
CA ASN A 65 14.39 3.65 19.44
C ASN A 65 13.19 3.81 18.48
N VAL A 66 12.63 5.02 18.40
CA VAL A 66 11.46 5.34 17.57
C VAL A 66 11.68 5.05 16.08
N LYS A 67 12.91 5.27 15.59
CA LYS A 67 13.27 5.03 14.18
C LYS A 67 13.13 3.57 13.83
N GLU A 68 13.69 2.68 14.63
CA GLU A 68 13.61 1.23 14.40
C GLU A 68 12.16 0.72 14.45
N VAL A 69 11.38 1.15 15.45
CA VAL A 69 9.97 0.76 15.56
C VAL A 69 9.15 1.22 14.36
N ALA A 70 9.35 2.47 13.91
CA ALA A 70 8.66 3.01 12.75
C ALA A 70 9.12 2.35 11.44
N GLU A 71 10.41 2.03 11.29
CA GLU A 71 10.91 1.29 10.14
C GLU A 71 10.29 -0.11 10.05
N ASN A 72 10.22 -0.84 11.16
CA ASN A 72 9.62 -2.16 11.21
C ASN A 72 8.12 -2.10 10.90
N PHE A 73 7.41 -1.10 11.45
CA PHE A 73 6.02 -0.82 11.12
C PHE A 73 5.81 -0.61 9.62
N LEU A 74 6.59 0.27 8.99
CA LEU A 74 6.48 0.56 7.56
C LEU A 74 6.77 -0.66 6.70
N LYS A 75 7.81 -1.43 7.02
CA LYS A 75 8.17 -2.65 6.31
C LYS A 75 7.09 -3.73 6.41
N ALA A 76 6.44 -3.84 7.56
CA ALA A 76 5.35 -4.79 7.79
C ALA A 76 4.08 -4.39 7.04
N MET A 77 3.67 -3.13 7.18
CA MET A 77 2.36 -2.67 6.74
C MET A 77 2.30 -2.21 5.28
N TYR A 78 3.41 -1.78 4.68
CA TYR A 78 3.44 -1.17 3.35
C TYR A 78 4.30 -1.95 2.36
N THR A 79 4.07 -1.66 1.08
CA THR A 79 4.70 -2.31 -0.09
C THR A 79 6.11 -1.79 -0.44
N PHE A 80 6.71 -0.91 0.38
CA PHE A 80 8.01 -0.26 0.11
C PHE A 80 9.18 -1.22 -0.22
N ASN A 81 9.15 -2.48 0.23
CA ASN A 81 10.30 -3.40 0.15
C ASN A 81 10.31 -4.34 -1.07
N GLN A 82 9.45 -4.14 -2.08
CA GLN A 82 9.16 -5.22 -3.05
C GLN A 82 9.36 -4.86 -4.53
N ASN A 83 10.13 -3.81 -4.86
CA ASN A 83 10.12 -3.21 -6.21
C ASN A 83 8.72 -2.74 -6.64
N GLU A 84 7.84 -2.53 -5.66
CA GLU A 84 6.45 -2.15 -5.87
C GLU A 84 6.28 -0.66 -5.56
N TYR A 85 5.41 -0.02 -6.35
CA TYR A 85 5.02 1.36 -6.15
C TYR A 85 4.27 1.53 -4.82
N ILE A 86 4.38 2.71 -4.23
CA ILE A 86 3.56 3.16 -3.10
C ILE A 86 2.88 4.47 -3.48
N PHE A 87 1.58 4.56 -3.24
CA PHE A 87 0.81 5.79 -3.47
C PHE A 87 0.39 6.36 -2.12
N PHE A 88 1.31 7.10 -1.49
CA PHE A 88 1.06 7.66 -0.17
C PHE A 88 0.90 9.18 -0.24
N ARG A 89 -0.31 9.65 0.07
CA ARG A 89 -0.66 11.04 0.31
C ARG A 89 -1.25 11.18 1.73
N PRO A 90 -0.45 11.62 2.71
CA PRO A 90 -0.92 11.83 4.07
C PRO A 90 -1.76 13.11 4.25
N THR A 91 -2.46 13.19 5.39
CA THR A 91 -3.36 14.29 5.76
C THR A 91 -2.65 15.61 6.05
N LEU A 92 -1.54 15.57 6.81
CA LEU A 92 -0.91 16.77 7.39
C LEU A 92 0.44 17.07 6.73
N ALA A 93 0.44 17.19 5.40
CA ALA A 93 1.64 17.45 4.62
C ALA A 93 1.43 18.71 3.76
N ALA A 94 1.89 19.86 4.28
CA ALA A 94 1.57 21.17 3.72
C ALA A 94 2.43 21.56 2.49
N ASN A 95 3.74 21.30 2.53
CA ASN A 95 4.66 21.74 1.48
C ASN A 95 4.84 20.70 0.36
N GLU A 96 5.04 19.45 0.75
CA GLU A 96 5.15 18.31 -0.16
C GLU A 96 4.02 17.34 0.17
N GLY A 97 3.04 17.17 -0.72
CA GLY A 97 1.82 16.39 -0.42
C GLY A 97 1.96 14.87 -0.54
N PHE A 98 3.02 14.38 -1.21
CA PHE A 98 3.21 12.97 -1.51
C PHE A 98 4.42 12.39 -0.79
N ARG A 99 4.40 11.09 -0.51
CA ARG A 99 5.50 10.31 0.07
C ARG A 99 5.84 9.13 -0.84
N PRO A 100 6.58 9.37 -1.93
CA PRO A 100 6.78 8.38 -3.00
C PRO A 100 7.76 7.26 -2.63
N ASN A 101 8.45 7.37 -1.48
CA ASN A 101 9.46 6.40 -1.06
C ASN A 101 9.46 6.21 0.47
N PHE A 102 10.19 5.18 0.91
CA PHE A 102 10.26 4.79 2.32
C PHE A 102 10.75 5.91 3.24
N ASP A 103 11.74 6.69 2.82
CA ASP A 103 12.35 7.75 3.61
C ASP A 103 11.40 8.91 3.83
N SER A 104 10.71 9.34 2.78
CA SER A 104 9.67 10.36 2.88
C SER A 104 8.53 9.88 3.79
N ALA A 105 8.08 8.63 3.68
CA ALA A 105 7.02 8.09 4.52
C ALA A 105 7.45 8.00 5.99
N LEU A 106 8.68 7.52 6.24
CA LEU A 106 9.27 7.52 7.58
C LEU A 106 9.31 8.94 8.15
N SER A 107 9.70 9.92 7.34
CA SER A 107 9.72 11.33 7.72
C SER A 107 8.36 11.80 8.18
N TYR A 108 7.31 11.47 7.44
CA TYR A 108 5.96 11.85 7.83
C TYR A 108 5.56 11.26 9.19
N PHE A 109 5.89 9.99 9.44
CA PHE A 109 5.48 9.30 10.67
C PHE A 109 6.25 9.77 11.90
N ILE A 110 7.57 9.91 11.82
CA ILE A 110 8.40 10.22 13.01
C ILE A 110 9.00 11.61 13.01
N GLY A 111 8.84 12.38 11.94
CA GLY A 111 9.39 13.73 11.82
C GLY A 111 10.86 13.73 11.43
N LYS A 112 11.28 14.80 10.74
CA LYS A 112 12.63 14.91 10.14
C LYS A 112 13.78 14.81 11.16
N ASN A 113 13.54 15.17 12.41
CA ASN A 113 14.58 15.22 13.45
C ASN A 113 14.87 13.83 14.06
N ASN A 114 14.01 12.84 13.80
CA ASN A 114 14.12 11.50 14.39
C ASN A 114 14.90 10.50 13.52
N PHE A 115 15.61 10.98 12.49
CA PHE A 115 16.42 10.13 11.59
C PHE A 115 17.81 9.77 12.13
N LYS A 116 18.33 10.57 13.08
CA LYS A 116 19.70 10.62 13.65
C LYS A 116 20.88 10.25 12.70
N ALA A 117 21.67 11.31 12.44
CA ALA A 117 23.09 11.49 12.07
C ALA A 117 23.80 10.56 11.06
N ASP A 118 23.58 9.25 11.07
CA ASP A 118 24.55 8.31 10.48
C ASP A 118 24.13 7.83 9.09
N SER A 119 22.86 8.05 8.75
CA SER A 119 22.21 7.33 7.65
C SER A 119 22.27 8.03 6.29
N GLY A 120 22.78 9.28 6.22
CA GLY A 120 22.74 10.09 5.00
C GLY A 120 21.30 10.40 4.52
N ARG A 121 20.29 10.10 5.34
CA ARG A 121 18.87 10.27 5.02
C ARG A 121 18.43 11.67 5.40
N VAL A 122 17.64 12.29 4.52
CA VAL A 122 17.11 13.63 4.71
C VAL A 122 15.60 13.53 4.89
N GLY A 123 15.10 13.99 6.04
CA GLY A 123 13.66 14.13 6.27
C GLY A 123 13.07 15.32 5.51
N ILE A 124 11.77 15.26 5.24
CA ILE A 124 11.05 16.32 4.52
C ILE A 124 10.85 17.54 5.43
N ALA A 125 11.04 18.73 4.88
CA ALA A 125 10.82 19.97 5.63
C ALA A 125 9.34 20.13 6.00
N GLY A 126 9.07 20.37 7.30
CA GLY A 126 7.72 20.51 7.84
C GLY A 126 7.11 19.21 8.37
N ASP A 127 7.79 18.07 8.21
CA ASP A 127 7.36 16.84 8.88
C ASP A 127 7.74 16.88 10.38
N GLU A 128 6.74 17.09 11.22
CA GLU A 128 6.86 17.11 12.69
C GLU A 128 6.62 15.73 13.33
N GLY A 129 6.21 14.74 12.54
CA GLY A 129 5.98 13.37 12.99
C GLY A 129 4.54 13.12 13.43
N PHE A 130 3.76 12.53 12.53
CA PHE A 130 2.36 12.21 12.76
C PHE A 130 2.14 11.15 13.84
N ALA A 131 2.96 10.09 13.85
CA ALA A 131 2.81 8.96 14.77
C ALA A 131 3.42 9.21 16.14
N ILE A 132 4.30 10.22 16.29
CA ILE A 132 4.88 10.57 17.59
C ILE A 132 3.98 11.49 18.42
N LYS A 133 2.87 11.95 17.86
CA LYS A 133 1.79 12.60 18.60
C LYS A 133 1.21 11.66 19.68
N PRO A 134 0.58 12.18 20.73
CA PRO A 134 0.14 11.39 21.87
C PRO A 134 -1.17 10.62 21.63
N TRP A 135 -1.28 9.91 20.51
CA TRP A 135 -2.44 9.08 20.21
C TRP A 135 -2.57 7.93 21.22
N THR A 136 -3.76 7.79 21.79
CA THR A 136 -4.11 6.74 22.74
C THR A 136 -5.07 5.72 22.13
N LYS A 137 -5.84 6.12 21.12
CA LYS A 137 -6.82 5.27 20.44
C LYS A 137 -6.99 5.71 18.99
N ILE A 138 -7.13 4.73 18.09
CA ILE A 138 -7.44 4.97 16.68
C ILE A 138 -8.53 3.98 16.29
N THR A 139 -9.71 4.49 15.91
CA THR A 139 -10.86 3.66 15.56
C THR A 139 -11.19 3.84 14.08
N PHE A 140 -11.23 2.74 13.33
CA PHE A 140 -11.67 2.72 11.94
C PHE A 140 -13.18 2.47 11.84
N THR A 141 -13.83 3.22 10.96
CA THR A 141 -15.19 2.99 10.47
C THR A 141 -15.13 2.89 8.95
N ASN A 142 -15.37 1.70 8.42
CA ASN A 142 -15.45 1.48 6.97
C ASN A 142 -16.82 1.95 6.47
N ASP A 143 -16.84 2.79 5.44
CA ASP A 143 -18.05 3.11 4.66
C ASP A 143 -18.31 2.02 3.61
N GLN A 144 -17.30 1.71 2.81
CA GLN A 144 -17.35 0.67 1.79
C GLN A 144 -16.04 -0.09 1.69
N ILE A 145 -16.16 -1.38 1.33
CA ILE A 145 -15.03 -2.25 1.03
C ILE A 145 -15.30 -2.96 -0.30
N PHE A 146 -14.45 -2.72 -1.29
CA PHE A 146 -14.42 -3.46 -2.55
C PHE A 146 -13.25 -4.45 -2.54
N LYS A 147 -13.46 -5.67 -3.07
CA LYS A 147 -12.42 -6.71 -3.12
C LYS A 147 -12.40 -7.36 -4.50
N TYR A 148 -11.21 -7.56 -5.04
CA TYR A 148 -11.02 -8.23 -6.32
C TYR A 148 -9.72 -9.04 -6.30
N GLY A 149 -9.84 -10.36 -6.13
CA GLY A 149 -8.68 -11.26 -6.02
C GLY A 149 -7.74 -10.84 -4.90
N SER A 150 -6.48 -10.57 -5.27
CA SER A 150 -5.41 -10.15 -4.34
C SER A 150 -5.41 -8.65 -4.02
N LEU A 151 -6.45 -7.90 -4.38
CA LEU A 151 -6.58 -6.46 -4.12
C LEU A 151 -7.87 -6.16 -3.36
N ALA A 152 -7.83 -5.14 -2.52
CA ALA A 152 -9.00 -4.59 -1.86
C ALA A 152 -8.90 -3.07 -1.73
N ILE A 153 -10.02 -2.38 -1.77
CA ILE A 153 -10.16 -0.94 -1.53
C ILE A 153 -11.06 -0.80 -0.30
N ALA A 154 -10.62 -0.05 0.70
CA ALA A 154 -11.42 0.32 1.85
C ALA A 154 -11.44 1.85 1.98
N MET A 155 -12.64 2.40 2.13
CA MET A 155 -12.85 3.83 2.34
C MET A 155 -13.68 4.03 3.60
N GLY A 156 -13.48 5.17 4.25
CA GLY A 156 -14.27 5.58 5.40
C GLY A 156 -13.56 6.62 6.24
N HIS A 157 -13.79 6.54 7.55
CA HIS A 157 -13.18 7.45 8.50
C HIS A 157 -12.42 6.69 9.57
N TYR A 158 -11.40 7.34 10.11
CA TYR A 158 -10.76 6.96 11.35
C TYR A 158 -10.67 8.16 12.29
N VAL A 159 -10.87 7.88 13.57
CA VAL A 159 -10.83 8.87 14.64
C VAL A 159 -9.60 8.61 15.49
N PHE A 160 -8.76 9.62 15.62
CA PHE A 160 -7.56 9.60 16.45
C PHE A 160 -7.86 10.35 17.75
N THR A 161 -7.81 9.65 18.88
CA THR A 161 -7.98 10.24 20.22
C THR A 161 -6.59 10.48 20.81
N ASP A 162 -6.32 11.71 21.29
CA ASP A 162 -5.07 12.05 21.99
C ASP A 162 -5.10 11.67 23.49
N ASP A 163 -4.05 12.00 24.23
CA ASP A 163 -3.92 11.75 25.67
C ASP A 163 -4.74 12.70 26.55
N LYS A 164 -5.34 13.72 25.94
CA LYS A 164 -6.29 14.66 26.56
C LYS A 164 -7.74 14.29 26.25
N GLY A 165 -7.96 13.26 25.43
CA GLY A 165 -9.30 12.84 25.00
C GLY A 165 -9.87 13.63 23.82
N ASN A 166 -9.07 14.44 23.13
CA ASN A 166 -9.52 15.14 21.93
C ASN A 166 -9.52 14.20 20.72
N ASP A 167 -10.60 14.25 19.95
CA ASP A 167 -10.78 13.45 18.75
C ASP A 167 -10.46 14.24 17.48
N THR A 168 -9.61 13.69 16.62
CA THR A 168 -9.38 14.16 15.26
C THR A 168 -9.96 13.16 14.26
N LYS A 169 -11.04 13.55 13.57
CA LYS A 169 -11.63 12.74 12.50
C LYS A 169 -10.91 12.99 11.18
N VAL A 170 -10.57 11.91 10.48
CA VAL A 170 -9.89 11.96 9.18
C VAL A 170 -10.59 10.99 8.22
N GLU A 171 -10.69 11.36 6.95
CA GLU A 171 -11.15 10.50 5.86
C GLU A 171 -9.97 9.71 5.29
N TYR A 172 -10.19 8.44 4.94
CA TYR A 172 -9.15 7.62 4.33
C TYR A 172 -9.64 6.85 3.11
N THR A 173 -8.69 6.58 2.21
CA THR A 173 -8.78 5.55 1.18
C THR A 173 -7.54 4.69 1.26
N PHE A 174 -7.72 3.41 1.61
CA PHE A 174 -6.66 2.42 1.63
C PHE A 174 -6.88 1.43 0.50
N VAL A 175 -5.84 1.18 -0.30
CA VAL A 175 -5.80 0.04 -1.21
C VAL A 175 -4.82 -0.98 -0.65
N TYR A 176 -5.31 -2.19 -0.42
CA TYR A 176 -4.52 -3.31 0.04
C TYR A 176 -4.16 -4.23 -1.11
N LYS A 177 -3.00 -4.86 -0.99
CA LYS A 177 -2.52 -5.90 -1.88
C LYS A 177 -2.02 -7.09 -1.08
N LYS A 178 -2.39 -8.29 -1.50
CA LYS A 178 -1.86 -9.54 -0.95
C LYS A 178 -0.44 -9.75 -1.44
N VAL A 179 0.49 -9.95 -0.51
CA VAL A 179 1.88 -10.31 -0.81
C VAL A 179 2.30 -11.51 0.01
N GLY A 180 2.44 -12.65 -0.66
CA GLY A 180 2.52 -13.94 0.01
C GLY A 180 1.25 -14.19 0.81
N ASN A 181 1.41 -14.43 2.12
CA ASN A 181 0.31 -14.66 3.05
C ASN A 181 -0.14 -13.39 3.80
N ASN A 182 0.49 -12.24 3.54
CA ASN A 182 0.19 -10.98 4.22
C ASN A 182 -0.61 -10.05 3.30
N ILE A 183 -1.40 -9.12 3.86
CA ILE A 183 -1.88 -7.96 3.11
C ILE A 183 -1.09 -6.72 3.50
N LYS A 184 -0.77 -5.90 2.51
CA LYS A 184 0.01 -4.67 2.66
C LYS A 184 -0.71 -3.50 2.01
N ILE A 185 -0.46 -2.31 2.52
CA ILE A 185 -0.98 -1.05 2.00
C ILE A 185 -0.16 -0.66 0.75
N LEU A 186 -0.87 -0.54 -0.36
CA LEU A 186 -0.38 -0.09 -1.66
C LEU A 186 -0.74 1.38 -1.92
N VAL A 187 -1.92 1.81 -1.47
CA VAL A 187 -2.36 3.21 -1.54
C VAL A 187 -2.81 3.61 -0.15
N GLN A 188 -2.36 4.78 0.29
CA GLN A 188 -2.96 5.49 1.41
C GLN A 188 -3.19 6.94 0.97
N HIS A 189 -4.46 7.33 0.91
CA HIS A 189 -4.86 8.72 0.85
C HIS A 189 -5.57 9.06 2.15
N SER A 190 -5.25 10.20 2.74
CA SER A 190 -5.94 10.69 3.93
C SER A 190 -6.14 12.20 3.90
N SER A 191 -7.28 12.69 4.37
CA SER A 191 -7.65 14.11 4.37
C SER A 191 -8.48 14.48 5.59
N LEU A 192 -8.37 15.73 6.03
CA LEU A 192 -9.33 16.28 7.00
C LEU A 192 -10.66 16.49 6.27
N PRO A 193 -11.81 16.22 6.93
CA PRO A 193 -13.10 16.61 6.39
C PRO A 193 -13.13 18.10 6.07
N PHE A 194 -13.84 18.47 5.02
CA PHE A 194 -14.02 19.87 4.66
C PHE A 194 -14.71 20.63 5.80
N ALA A 195 -14.04 21.66 6.32
CA ALA A 195 -14.63 22.60 7.26
C ALA A 195 -15.20 23.79 6.47
N ALA A 196 -16.51 23.80 6.25
CA ALA A 196 -17.17 24.94 5.64
C ALA A 196 -17.07 26.14 6.60
N THR A 197 -16.40 27.21 6.18
CA THR A 197 -16.55 28.52 6.83
C THR A 197 -17.86 29.11 6.35
N ASN A 198 -18.83 29.29 7.25
CA ASN A 198 -20.02 30.10 6.93
C ASN A 198 -19.54 31.54 6.76
N SER A 199 -19.36 31.97 5.51
CA SER A 199 -19.08 33.37 5.11
C SER A 199 -20.33 34.23 5.24
#